data_AF-A0A3T3EX55-F1
#
_entry.id   AF-A0A3T3EX55-F1
#
_cell.length_a   1.000
_cell.length_b   1.000
_cell.length_c   1.000
_cell.angle_alpha   90.00
_cell.angle_beta   90.00
_cell.angle_gamma   90.00
#
_symmetry.space_group_name_H-M   'P 1'
#
loop_
_entity.id
_entity.type
_entity.pdbx_description
1 polymer ?
#
loop_
_entity_poly.entity_id
_entity_poly.type
_entity_poly.pdbx_seq_one_letter_code
_entity_poly.pdbx_strand_id
1 'polypeptide(L)'
;MLRFVKPGDIFCFKLDEDRYCFGRIITLMTVGHLSELFDIIKKSPGITELEISNARRIIEHQVNYNPKNLDGIYFALGIGDSCKKKDCYGNDFLISESEWKTLPKLSPKGGFDIKKRLEIA
;
A
#
# COMPACT_ATOMS: atom_id res chain seq x y z
N MET A 1 6.07 20.64 -1.40
CA MET A 1 6.89 19.46 -1.07
C MET A 1 6.77 19.20 0.42
N LEU A 2 6.13 18.11 0.84
CA LEU A 2 6.07 17.68 2.24
C LEU A 2 7.48 17.29 2.67
N ARG A 3 8.18 18.20 3.36
CA ARG A 3 9.48 17.92 3.96
C ARG A 3 9.24 17.54 5.43
N PHE A 4 10.07 16.66 5.98
CA PHE A 4 10.07 16.29 7.42
C PHE A 4 8.90 15.44 7.93
N VAL A 5 8.30 14.60 7.07
CA VAL A 5 7.34 13.60 7.52
C VAL A 5 8.03 12.58 8.43
N LYS A 6 7.42 12.27 9.58
CA LYS A 6 7.92 11.30 10.56
C LYS A 6 6.84 10.29 10.96
N PRO A 7 7.22 9.12 11.51
CA PRO A 7 6.28 8.22 12.15
C PRO A 7 5.47 8.93 13.24
N GLY A 8 4.17 8.69 13.25
CA GLY A 8 3.21 9.35 14.13
C GLY A 8 2.51 10.56 13.52
N ASP A 9 3.02 11.14 12.43
CA ASP A 9 2.38 12.28 11.79
C ASP A 9 0.99 11.92 11.24
N ILE A 10 0.03 12.80 11.49
CA ILE A 10 -1.32 12.73 10.96
C ILE A 10 -1.37 13.50 9.65
N PHE A 11 -1.92 12.89 8.61
CA PHE A 11 -2.11 13.53 7.32
C PHE A 11 -3.58 13.51 6.92
N CYS A 12 -3.96 14.52 6.12
CA CYS A 12 -5.26 14.66 5.50
C CYS A 12 -5.09 14.58 3.98
N PHE A 13 -6.00 13.90 3.30
CA PHE A 13 -6.05 13.86 1.84
C PHE A 13 -7.49 13.99 1.35
N LYS A 14 -7.64 14.58 0.16
CA LYS A 14 -8.94 14.77 -0.47
C LYS A 14 -9.35 13.45 -1.15
N LEU A 15 -10.54 12.95 -0.82
CA LEU A 15 -11.14 11.78 -1.45
C LEU A 15 -11.85 12.17 -2.75
N ASP A 16 -12.62 13.25 -2.71
CA ASP A 16 -13.28 13.89 -3.85
C ASP A 16 -13.58 15.37 -3.53
N GLU A 17 -14.36 16.05 -4.38
CA GLU A 17 -14.66 17.48 -4.29
C GLU A 17 -14.97 18.00 -2.88
N ASP A 18 -15.73 17.22 -2.10
CA ASP A 18 -16.26 17.65 -0.80
C ASP A 18 -15.83 16.76 0.36
N ARG A 19 -15.08 15.68 0.12
CA ARG A 19 -14.74 14.70 1.18
C ARG A 19 -13.23 14.62 1.42
N TYR A 20 -12.87 14.60 2.69
CA TYR A 20 -11.51 14.48 3.20
C TYR A 20 -11.39 13.25 4.09
N CYS A 21 -10.28 12.55 3.93
CA CYS A 21 -9.91 11.36 4.70
C CYS A 21 -8.59 11.60 5.42
N PHE A 22 -8.35 10.79 6.44
CA PHE A 22 -7.24 10.98 7.37
C PHE A 22 -6.49 9.67 7.59
N GLY A 23 -5.21 9.79 7.90
CA GLY A 23 -4.37 8.65 8.24
C GLY A 23 -3.17 9.05 9.07
N ARG A 24 -2.38 8.05 9.47
CA ARG A 24 -1.16 8.23 10.25
C ARG A 24 0.00 7.50 9.61
N ILE A 25 1.16 8.15 9.58
CA ILE A 25 2.40 7.52 9.13
C ILE A 25 2.87 6.54 10.19
N ILE A 26 3.01 5.27 9.84
CA ILE A 26 3.48 4.20 10.73
C ILE A 26 5.00 4.08 10.65
N THR A 27 5.55 4.08 9.44
CA THR A 27 7.00 4.02 9.22
C THR A 27 7.40 4.62 7.87
N LEU A 28 8.65 5.07 7.77
CA LEU A 28 9.23 5.62 6.55
C LEU A 28 9.99 4.51 5.82
N MET A 29 9.79 4.37 4.51
CA MET A 29 10.56 3.47 3.65
C MET A 29 11.15 4.24 2.46
N THR A 30 12.18 3.67 1.84
CA THR A 30 12.89 4.30 0.72
C THR A 30 12.00 4.53 -0.51
N VAL A 31 10.99 3.68 -0.73
CA VAL A 31 10.09 3.74 -1.89
C VAL A 31 8.72 4.39 -1.58
N GLY A 32 8.50 4.83 -0.35
CA GLY A 32 7.22 5.36 0.13
C GLY A 32 7.08 5.23 1.64
N HIS A 33 6.03 5.79 2.22
CA HIS A 33 5.75 5.64 3.66
C HIS A 33 4.61 4.64 3.86
N LEU A 34 4.73 3.80 4.88
CA LEU A 34 3.63 2.95 5.31
C LEU A 34 2.72 3.78 6.21
N SER A 35 1.43 3.80 5.90
CA SER A 35 0.41 4.51 6.66
C SER A 35 -0.77 3.62 7.00
N GLU A 36 -1.44 3.94 8.10
CA GLU A 36 -2.79 3.46 8.38
C GLU A 36 -3.81 4.55 8.02
N LEU A 37 -5.02 4.14 7.64
CA LEU A 37 -6.13 5.04 7.33
C LEU A 37 -7.23 4.90 8.38
N PHE A 38 -7.76 6.02 8.82
CA PHE A 38 -8.87 6.08 9.76
C PHE A 38 -10.22 5.98 9.04
N ASP A 39 -11.22 5.41 9.69
CA ASP A 39 -12.62 5.32 9.21
C ASP A 39 -13.38 6.67 9.27
N ILE A 40 -12.66 7.78 9.20
CA ILE A 40 -13.19 9.14 9.29
C ILE A 40 -13.25 9.78 7.91
N ILE A 41 -14.43 10.28 7.55
CA ILE A 41 -14.67 11.08 6.35
C ILE A 41 -15.30 12.40 6.77
N LYS A 42 -14.71 13.53 6.39
CA LYS A 42 -15.20 14.88 6.75
C LYS A 42 -15.39 15.75 5.52
N LYS A 43 -16.25 16.76 5.66
CA LYS A 43 -16.43 17.82 4.66
C LYS A 43 -15.35 18.92 4.71
N SER A 44 -14.47 18.86 5.71
CA SER A 44 -13.39 19.83 5.91
C SER A 44 -12.10 19.12 6.35
N PRO A 45 -10.91 19.70 6.07
CA PRO A 45 -9.63 19.06 6.33
C PRO A 45 -9.18 19.10 7.81
N GLY A 46 -10.07 19.49 8.74
CA GLY A 46 -9.74 19.60 10.16
C GLY A 46 -10.08 18.33 10.94
N ILE A 47 -9.14 17.83 11.74
CA ILE A 47 -9.33 16.67 12.63
C ILE A 47 -8.81 16.97 14.03
N THR A 48 -9.48 16.44 15.04
CA THR A 48 -9.12 16.58 16.46
C THR A 48 -8.48 15.31 17.02
N GLU A 49 -7.75 15.43 18.12
CA GLU A 49 -7.18 14.28 18.84
C GLU A 49 -8.26 13.31 19.35
N LEU A 50 -9.40 13.83 19.78
CA LEU A 50 -10.54 13.02 20.23
C LEU A 50 -11.12 12.18 19.07
N GLU A 51 -11.20 12.74 17.86
CA GLU A 51 -11.63 11.98 16.68
C GLU A 51 -10.63 10.87 16.35
N ILE A 52 -9.32 11.17 16.36
CA ILE A 52 -8.28 10.18 16.06
C ILE A 52 -8.25 9.05 17.09
N SER A 53 -8.37 9.37 18.38
CA SER A 53 -8.33 8.37 19.46
C SER A 53 -9.52 7.41 19.42
N ASN A 54 -10.68 7.87 18.93
CA ASN A 54 -11.87 7.04 18.76
C ASN A 54 -11.98 6.39 17.37
N ALA A 55 -11.09 6.73 16.44
CA ALA A 55 -11.12 6.21 15.09
C ALA A 55 -10.77 4.73 15.03
N ARG A 56 -11.48 3.99 14.16
CA ARG A 56 -11.09 2.65 13.76
C ARG A 56 -10.18 2.74 12.54
N ARG A 57 -9.47 1.66 12.26
CA ARG A 57 -8.62 1.59 11.06
C ARG A 57 -9.47 0.96 9.96
N ILE A 58 -9.43 1.52 8.75
CA ILE A 58 -10.17 0.93 7.62
C ILE A 58 -9.69 -0.51 7.37
N ILE A 59 -8.39 -0.75 7.55
CA ILE A 59 -7.78 -2.07 7.55
C ILE A 59 -7.19 -2.28 8.95
N GLU A 60 -7.90 -3.03 9.79
CA GLU A 60 -7.41 -3.36 11.13
C GLU A 60 -6.37 -4.48 11.06
N HIS A 61 -5.39 -4.42 11.97
CA HIS A 61 -4.55 -5.57 12.24
C HIS A 61 -5.43 -6.66 12.85
N GLN A 62 -5.66 -7.73 12.09
CA GLN A 62 -6.42 -8.86 12.59
C GLN A 62 -5.50 -9.80 13.38
N VAL A 63 -5.54 -9.69 14.71
CA VAL A 63 -4.66 -10.40 15.65
C VAL A 63 -4.73 -11.94 15.49
N ASN A 64 -5.89 -12.46 15.07
CA ASN A 64 -6.13 -13.90 14.89
C ASN A 64 -6.54 -14.25 13.44
N TYR A 65 -6.15 -13.43 12.47
CA TYR A 65 -6.42 -13.77 11.07
C TYR A 65 -5.48 -14.87 10.60
N ASN A 66 -6.07 -16.04 10.37
CA ASN A 66 -5.41 -17.11 9.65
C ASN A 66 -5.94 -17.12 8.21
N PRO A 67 -5.18 -16.60 7.23
CA PRO A 67 -5.61 -16.62 5.84
C PRO A 67 -5.81 -18.06 5.36
N LYS A 68 -6.93 -18.32 4.68
CA LYS A 68 -7.26 -19.62 4.07
C LYS A 68 -7.12 -19.54 2.56
N ASN A 69 -6.85 -20.67 1.90
CA ASN A 69 -6.76 -20.79 0.45
C ASN A 69 -5.65 -19.92 -0.17
N LEU A 70 -4.49 -19.88 0.49
CA LEU A 70 -3.31 -19.17 0.00
C LEU A 70 -2.49 -19.98 -1.01
N ASP A 71 -2.75 -21.29 -1.11
CA ASP A 71 -2.07 -22.16 -2.05
C ASP A 71 -2.34 -21.72 -3.49
N GLY A 72 -1.29 -21.65 -4.29
CA GLY A 72 -1.38 -21.19 -5.68
C GLY A 72 -1.32 -19.66 -5.87
N ILE A 73 -1.25 -18.88 -4.79
CA ILE A 73 -1.08 -17.42 -4.88
C ILE A 73 0.41 -17.07 -4.92
N TYR A 74 0.85 -16.49 -6.03
CA TYR A 74 2.23 -16.16 -6.28
C TYR A 74 2.39 -14.75 -6.85
N PHE A 75 3.46 -14.07 -6.43
CA PHE A 75 3.84 -12.77 -6.96
C PHE A 75 5.20 -12.83 -7.66
N ALA A 76 5.29 -12.20 -8.82
CA ALA A 76 6.50 -12.16 -9.64
C ALA A 76 7.47 -11.05 -9.19
N LEU A 77 8.77 -11.38 -9.11
CA LEU A 77 9.89 -10.48 -8.85
C LEU A 77 11.11 -10.82 -9.72
N GLY A 78 12.10 -9.94 -9.77
CA GLY A 78 13.26 -10.09 -10.66
C GLY A 78 12.95 -9.80 -12.13
N ILE A 79 14.01 -9.77 -12.96
CA ILE A 79 13.96 -9.44 -14.39
C ILE A 79 14.91 -10.38 -15.15
N GLY A 80 14.55 -10.79 -16.37
CA GLY A 80 15.38 -11.66 -17.21
C GLY A 80 15.65 -13.00 -16.53
N ASP A 81 16.92 -13.40 -16.50
CA ASP A 81 17.36 -14.68 -15.91
C ASP A 81 17.18 -14.75 -14.38
N SER A 82 16.80 -13.65 -13.74
CA SER A 82 16.51 -13.58 -12.30
C SER A 82 15.03 -13.65 -11.96
N CYS A 83 14.16 -13.97 -12.94
CA CYS A 83 12.72 -14.11 -12.72
C CYS A 83 12.41 -15.16 -11.64
N LYS A 84 11.71 -14.70 -10.60
CA LYS A 84 11.24 -15.53 -9.50
C LYS A 84 9.76 -15.28 -9.25
N LYS A 85 9.09 -16.27 -8.67
CA LYS A 85 7.84 -16.06 -7.93
C LYS A 85 8.06 -16.25 -6.44
N LYS A 86 7.33 -15.48 -5.65
CA LYS A 86 7.30 -15.57 -4.19
C LYS A 86 5.89 -15.89 -3.73
N ASP A 87 5.74 -16.85 -2.83
CA ASP A 87 4.46 -17.10 -2.18
C ASP A 87 4.23 -16.12 -1.01
N CYS A 88 3.06 -16.23 -0.37
CA CYS A 88 2.72 -15.41 0.80
C CYS A 88 3.47 -15.79 2.08
N TYR A 89 4.16 -16.94 2.10
CA TYR A 89 4.97 -17.40 3.23
C TYR A 89 6.43 -16.95 3.12
N GLY A 90 6.81 -16.36 1.97
CA GLY A 90 8.11 -15.78 1.72
C GLY A 90 9.08 -16.68 0.97
N ASN A 91 8.64 -17.85 0.50
CA ASN A 91 9.47 -18.78 -0.27
C ASN A 91 9.63 -18.29 -1.71
N ASP A 92 10.84 -18.42 -2.26
CA ASP A 92 11.17 -18.02 -3.63
C ASP A 92 11.34 -19.23 -4.55
N PHE A 93 10.82 -19.12 -5.77
CA PHE A 93 10.94 -20.14 -6.81
C PHE A 93 11.41 -19.49 -8.10
N LEU A 94 12.42 -20.08 -8.76
CA LEU A 94 12.83 -19.64 -10.09
C LEU A 94 11.76 -20.02 -11.11
N ILE A 95 11.47 -19.11 -12.03
CA ILE A 95 10.46 -19.29 -13.08
C ILE A 95 10.94 -18.72 -14.40
N SER A 96 10.35 -19.17 -15.51
CA SER A 96 10.62 -18.59 -16.82
C SER A 96 10.07 -17.17 -16.92
N GLU A 97 10.62 -16.38 -17.85
CA GLU A 97 10.08 -15.05 -18.16
C GLU A 97 8.63 -15.11 -18.69
N SER A 98 8.28 -16.20 -19.38
CA SER A 98 6.91 -16.42 -19.88
C SER A 98 5.90 -16.61 -18.74
N GLU A 99 6.22 -17.43 -17.74
CA GLU A 99 5.38 -17.57 -16.53
C GLU A 99 5.34 -16.26 -15.76
N TRP A 100 6.50 -15.61 -15.59
CA TRP A 100 6.62 -14.35 -14.86
C TRP A 100 5.66 -13.29 -15.40
N LYS A 101 5.52 -13.17 -16.73
CA LYS A 101 4.61 -12.20 -17.39
C LYS A 101 3.15 -12.41 -17.01
N THR A 102 2.73 -13.63 -16.67
CA THR A 102 1.33 -13.95 -16.31
C THR A 102 1.00 -13.63 -14.85
N LEU A 103 2.00 -13.52 -13.98
CA LEU A 103 1.80 -13.33 -12.54
C LEU A 103 1.69 -11.84 -12.14
N PRO A 104 0.91 -11.53 -11.08
CA PRO A 104 0.90 -10.20 -10.48
C PRO A 104 2.30 -9.84 -9.96
N LYS A 105 2.71 -8.58 -10.11
CA LYS A 105 4.05 -8.15 -9.69
C LYS A 105 4.06 -7.88 -8.19
N LEU A 106 5.09 -8.39 -7.51
CA LEU A 106 5.31 -8.14 -6.09
C LEU A 106 5.62 -6.67 -5.83
N SER A 107 6.43 -6.06 -6.71
CA SER A 107 6.79 -4.66 -6.59
C SER A 107 5.59 -3.76 -6.90
N PRO A 108 5.29 -2.76 -6.05
CA PRO A 108 4.29 -1.77 -6.36
C PRO A 108 4.68 -1.02 -7.64
N LYS A 109 3.67 -0.59 -8.39
CA LYS A 109 3.88 0.23 -9.58
C LYS A 109 4.49 1.57 -9.17
N GLY A 110 5.63 1.90 -9.77
CA GLY A 110 6.33 3.15 -9.48
C GLY A 110 5.67 4.35 -10.17
N GLY A 111 6.18 5.55 -9.89
CA GLY A 111 5.65 6.78 -10.50
C GLY A 111 5.63 6.75 -12.02
N PHE A 112 6.64 6.14 -12.66
CA PHE A 112 6.68 5.94 -14.11
C PHE A 112 5.53 5.06 -14.63
N ASP A 113 5.31 3.90 -13.99
CA ASP A 113 4.22 2.98 -14.36
C ASP A 113 2.84 3.65 -14.23
N ILE A 114 2.65 4.43 -13.16
CA ILE A 114 1.40 5.13 -12.88
C ILE A 114 1.16 6.22 -13.92
N LYS A 115 2.16 7.07 -14.20
CA LYS A 115 2.06 8.14 -15.21
C LYS A 115 1.73 7.58 -16.59
N LYS A 116 2.43 6.52 -17.01
CA LYS A 116 2.17 5.83 -18.28
C LYS A 116 0.75 5.29 -18.38
N ARG A 117 0.19 4.77 -17.28
CA ARG A 117 -1.20 4.26 -17.24
C ARG A 117 -2.26 5.37 -17.26
N LEU A 118 -1.92 6.55 -16.75
CA LEU A 118 -2.83 7.69 -16.70
C LEU A 118 -2.76 8.57 -17.96
N GLU A 119 -1.97 8.19 -18.97
CA GLU A 119 -1.68 9.01 -20.16
C GLU A 119 -1.13 10.42 -19.85
N ILE A 120 -0.62 10.60 -18.63
CA ILE A 120 0.05 11.84 -18.24
C ILE A 120 1.52 11.67 -18.60
N ALA A 121 1.89 12.19 -19.77
CA ALA A 121 3.28 12.25 -20.27
C ALA A 121 4.17 13.11 -19.36
#